data_AF-A0A538AXC6-F1
#
_entry.id   AF-A0A538AXC6-F1
#
_cell.length_a   1.000
_cell.length_b   1.000
_cell.length_c   1.000
_cell.angle_alpha   90.00
_cell.angle_beta   90.00
_cell.angle_gamma   90.00
#
_symmetry.space_group_name_H-M   'P 1'
#
loop_
_entity.id
_entity.type
_entity.pdbx_description
1 polymer ?
#
loop_
_entity_poly.entity_id
_entity_poly.type
_entity_poly.pdbx_seq_one_letter_code
_entity_poly.pdbx_strand_id
1 'polypeptide(L)'
;MSATAKDDYPEWSVDDLVVEGPSVYLVASESGVSPQAVAKRPGFRAIAAVRQGHVYLVDSDLVSRPGPRVVLGLEALARAMHPGTLP
;
A
#
# COMPACT_ATOMS: atom_id res chain seq x y z
N MET A 1 -5.53 3.48 0.72
CA MET A 1 -6.64 4.26 1.30
C MET A 1 -6.45 4.30 2.81
N SER A 2 -6.26 5.50 3.35
CA SER A 2 -6.26 5.74 4.80
C SER A 2 -7.69 5.99 5.25
N ALA A 3 -8.02 5.61 6.49
CA ALA A 3 -9.34 5.88 7.08
C ALA A 3 -9.65 7.39 7.24
N THR A 4 -8.65 8.27 7.04
CA THR A 4 -8.75 9.73 7.20
C THR A 4 -8.55 10.53 5.91
N ALA A 5 -8.61 9.88 4.74
CA ALA A 5 -8.51 10.56 3.44
C ALA A 5 -9.56 11.69 3.28
N LYS A 6 -9.12 12.87 2.79
CA LYS A 6 -9.99 14.05 2.58
C LYS A 6 -10.44 14.26 1.13
N ASP A 7 -9.81 13.56 0.18
CA ASP A 7 -10.08 13.62 -1.25
C ASP A 7 -10.03 12.18 -1.82
N ASP A 8 -10.47 12.00 -3.06
CA ASP A 8 -10.42 10.72 -3.79
C ASP A 8 -8.96 10.27 -4.03
N TYR A 9 -8.06 11.24 -4.20
CA TYR A 9 -6.61 11.02 -4.35
C TYR A 9 -5.81 11.93 -3.39
N PRO A 10 -5.79 11.62 -2.09
CA PRO A 10 -5.11 12.45 -1.11
C PRO A 10 -3.59 12.32 -1.29
N GLU A 11 -2.91 13.46 -1.37
CA GLU A 11 -1.46 13.51 -1.27
C GLU A 11 -1.04 13.52 0.20
N TRP A 12 -0.12 12.63 0.55
CA TRP A 12 0.40 12.51 1.92
C TRP A 12 1.86 12.92 1.96
N SER A 13 2.23 13.77 2.92
CA SER A 13 3.64 14.01 3.21
C SER A 13 4.24 12.81 3.96
N VAL A 14 5.58 12.71 3.98
CA VAL A 14 6.26 11.64 4.72
C VAL A 14 6.00 11.78 6.22
N ASP A 15 5.99 13.00 6.74
CA ASP A 15 5.74 13.26 8.17
C ASP A 15 4.32 12.87 8.57
N ASP A 16 3.33 13.13 7.71
CA ASP A 16 1.95 12.70 7.96
C ASP A 16 1.84 11.18 8.04
N LEU A 17 2.51 10.45 7.14
CA LEU A 17 2.54 8.98 7.16
C LEU A 17 3.28 8.42 8.37
N VAL A 18 4.28 9.15 8.89
CA VAL A 18 4.97 8.77 10.13
C VAL A 18 4.03 8.94 11.33
N VAL A 19 3.27 10.04 11.38
CA VAL A 19 2.30 10.33 12.45
C VAL A 19 1.12 9.36 12.41
N GLU A 20 0.56 9.14 11.23
CA GLU A 20 -0.57 8.22 11.05
C GLU A 20 -0.18 6.78 11.35
N GLY A 21 1.06 6.39 11.00
CA GLY A 21 1.61 5.08 11.33
C GLY A 21 0.88 3.91 10.66
N PRO A 22 0.75 3.88 9.32
CA PRO A 22 0.05 2.81 8.63
C PRO A 22 0.75 1.47 8.84
N SER A 23 -0.03 0.41 9.03
CA SER A 23 0.49 -0.96 9.20
C SER A 23 0.95 -1.60 7.89
N VAL A 24 0.44 -1.12 6.75
CA VAL A 24 0.68 -1.66 5.40
C VAL A 24 0.88 -0.51 4.41
N TYR A 25 1.87 -0.66 3.53
CA TYR A 25 2.14 0.28 2.43
C TYR A 25 1.99 -0.45 1.10
N LEU A 26 1.08 0.01 0.23
CA LEU A 26 0.83 -0.59 -1.08
C LEU A 26 1.53 0.22 -2.17
N VAL A 27 2.18 -0.47 -3.09
CA VAL A 27 2.81 0.12 -4.27
C VAL A 27 2.07 -0.37 -5.50
N ALA A 28 1.50 0.56 -6.26
CA ALA A 28 0.84 0.25 -7.51
C ALA A 28 1.87 -0.20 -8.57
N SER A 29 1.62 -1.29 -9.29
CA SER A 29 2.54 -1.83 -10.31
C SER A 29 2.85 -0.82 -11.41
N GLU A 30 1.88 0.02 -11.78
CA GLU A 30 2.03 1.08 -12.77
C GLU A 30 3.04 2.16 -12.38
N SER A 31 3.37 2.29 -11.09
CA SER A 31 4.38 3.27 -10.63
C SER A 31 5.79 2.91 -11.07
N GLY A 32 6.05 1.64 -11.44
CA GLY A 32 7.40 1.14 -11.76
C GLY A 32 8.35 1.10 -10.56
N VAL A 33 7.87 1.39 -9.35
CA VAL A 33 8.68 1.42 -8.12
C VAL A 33 8.60 0.06 -7.43
N SER A 34 9.74 -0.52 -7.06
CA SER A 34 9.76 -1.74 -6.26
C SER A 34 9.58 -1.45 -4.77
N PRO A 35 9.01 -2.38 -3.97
CA PRO A 35 8.95 -2.25 -2.52
C PRO A 35 10.30 -1.92 -1.87
N GLN A 36 11.39 -2.49 -2.39
CA GLN A 36 12.75 -2.22 -1.90
C GLN A 36 13.20 -0.79 -2.22
N ALA A 37 12.78 -0.23 -3.35
CA ALA A 37 13.07 1.16 -3.71
C ALA A 37 12.34 2.13 -2.77
N VAL A 38 11.11 1.82 -2.34
CA VAL A 38 10.38 2.61 -1.34
C VAL A 38 11.16 2.71 -0.03
N ALA A 39 11.70 1.59 0.47
CA ALA A 39 12.48 1.57 1.72
C ALA A 39 13.82 2.33 1.65
N LYS A 40 14.29 2.68 0.45
CA LYS A 40 15.49 3.49 0.23
C LYS A 40 15.20 4.99 0.16
N ARG A 41 13.93 5.41 0.09
CA ARG A 41 13.57 6.82 0.01
C ARG A 41 13.90 7.54 1.33
N PRO A 42 14.44 8.77 1.28
CA PRO A 42 14.69 9.57 2.48
C PRO A 42 13.43 9.71 3.33
N GLY A 43 13.53 9.51 4.64
CA GLY A 43 12.41 9.61 5.59
C GLY A 43 11.46 8.40 5.63
N PHE A 44 11.36 7.60 4.56
CA PHE A 44 10.39 6.50 4.49
C PHE A 44 10.64 5.39 5.51
N ARG A 45 11.89 5.21 5.97
CA ARG A 45 12.22 4.23 7.03
C ARG A 45 11.56 4.54 8.38
N ALA A 46 11.09 5.77 8.59
CA ALA A 46 10.36 6.14 9.80
C ALA A 46 8.88 5.69 9.76
N ILE A 47 8.33 5.41 8.57
CA ILE A 47 6.95 4.95 8.40
C ILE A 47 6.84 3.52 8.95
N ALA A 48 5.80 3.26 9.77
CA ALA A 48 5.62 2.00 10.46
C ALA A 48 5.64 0.77 9.53
N ALA A 49 4.83 0.78 8.45
CA ALA A 49 4.80 -0.28 7.44
C ALA A 49 6.18 -0.54 6.79
N VAL A 50 6.92 0.51 6.43
CA VAL A 50 8.23 0.38 5.78
C VAL A 50 9.25 -0.20 6.75
N ARG A 51 9.25 0.26 8.00
CA ARG A 51 10.12 -0.25 9.07
C ARG A 51 9.87 -1.73 9.36
N GLN A 52 8.61 -2.16 9.30
CA GLN A 52 8.20 -3.55 9.51
C GLN A 52 8.37 -4.44 8.27
N GLY A 53 8.72 -3.86 7.11
CA GLY A 53 8.83 -4.60 5.85
C GLY A 53 7.47 -4.96 5.22
N HIS A 54 6.38 -4.37 5.70
CA HIS A 54 5.02 -4.55 5.17
C HIS A 54 4.75 -3.63 3.97
N VAL A 55 5.62 -3.73 2.96
CA VAL A 55 5.53 -2.98 1.70
C VAL A 55 5.24 -3.97 0.58
N TYR A 56 4.06 -3.87 -0.02
CA TYR A 56 3.58 -4.85 -1.00
C TYR A 56 3.31 -4.20 -2.35
N LEU A 57 3.76 -4.88 -3.41
CA LEU A 57 3.40 -4.53 -4.78
C LEU A 57 2.01 -5.08 -5.06
N VAL A 58 1.13 -4.25 -5.63
CA VAL A 58 -0.22 -4.64 -6.03
C VAL A 58 -0.40 -4.36 -7.52
N ASP A 59 -1.04 -5.28 -8.22
CA ASP A 59 -1.35 -5.11 -9.64
C ASP A 59 -2.45 -4.05 -9.82
N SER A 60 -2.08 -2.91 -10.42
CA SER A 60 -2.99 -1.80 -10.72
C SER A 60 -4.19 -2.23 -11.56
N ASP A 61 -4.04 -3.21 -12.46
CA ASP A 61 -5.14 -3.70 -13.29
C ASP A 61 -6.21 -4.46 -12.49
N LEU A 62 -5.84 -5.02 -11.33
CA LEU A 62 -6.77 -5.73 -10.45
C LEU A 62 -7.51 -4.77 -9.50
N VAL A 63 -6.96 -3.60 -9.22
CA VAL A 63 -7.51 -2.67 -8.21
C VAL A 63 -8.19 -1.46 -8.85
N SER A 64 -7.64 -0.93 -9.95
CA SER A 64 -8.12 0.30 -10.58
C SER A 64 -9.17 0.06 -11.68
N ARG A 65 -9.37 -1.19 -12.12
CA ARG A 65 -10.32 -1.55 -13.19
C ARG A 65 -11.37 -2.54 -12.67
N PRO A 66 -12.52 -2.06 -12.15
CA PRO A 66 -13.58 -2.93 -11.65
C PRO A 66 -14.25 -3.67 -12.82
N GLY A 67 -13.73 -4.86 -13.10
CA GLY A 67 -14.28 -5.81 -14.06
C GLY A 67 -14.46 -7.19 -13.41
N PRO A 68 -14.58 -8.27 -14.20
CA PRO A 68 -14.78 -9.64 -13.68
C PRO A 68 -13.71 -10.11 -12.69
N ARG A 69 -12.55 -9.45 -12.67
CA ARG A 69 -11.39 -9.76 -11.82
C ARG A 69 -11.39 -9.04 -10.46
N VAL A 70 -12.47 -8.32 -10.09
CA VAL A 70 -12.54 -7.59 -8.81
C VAL A 70 -12.31 -8.50 -7.59
N VAL A 71 -12.75 -9.76 -7.66
CA VAL A 71 -12.51 -10.76 -6.61
C VAL A 71 -11.01 -11.04 -6.44
N LEU A 72 -10.26 -11.13 -7.54
CA LEU A 72 -8.81 -11.33 -7.50
C LEU A 72 -8.10 -10.11 -6.90
N GLY A 73 -8.55 -8.89 -7.22
CA GLY A 73 -8.05 -7.67 -6.61
C GLY A 73 -8.30 -7.63 -5.10
N LEU A 74 -9.52 -7.99 -4.68
CA LEU A 74 -9.87 -8.09 -3.27
C LEU A 74 -9.01 -9.13 -2.54
N GLU A 75 -8.81 -10.32 -3.12
CA GLU A 75 -7.94 -11.34 -2.54
C GLU A 75 -6.50 -10.86 -2.41
N ALA A 76 -5.96 -10.18 -3.43
CA ALA A 76 -4.60 -9.63 -3.38
C ALA A 76 -4.44 -8.60 -2.25
N LEU A 77 -5.42 -7.69 -2.10
CA LEU A 77 -5.44 -6.72 -1.01
C LEU A 77 -5.58 -7.39 0.35
N ALA A 78 -6.48 -8.36 0.48
CA ALA A 78 -6.70 -9.05 1.73
C ALA A 78 -5.46 -9.85 2.18
N ARG A 79 -4.73 -10.49 1.25
CA ARG A 79 -3.44 -11.15 1.55
C ARG A 79 -2.37 -10.16 1.99
N ALA A 80 -2.30 -8.98 1.38
CA ALA A 80 -1.35 -7.93 1.75
C ALA A 80 -1.67 -7.31 3.12
N MET A 81 -2.96 -7.19 3.47
CA MET A 81 -3.40 -6.58 4.73
C MET A 81 -3.43 -7.56 5.91
N HIS A 82 -3.63 -8.85 5.65
CA HIS A 82 -3.76 -9.89 6.67
C HIS A 82 -2.88 -11.11 6.38
N PRO A 83 -1.54 -10.96 6.37
CA PRO A 83 -0.63 -12.07 6.17
C PRO A 83 -0.77 -13.08 7.33
N GLY A 84 -1.50 -14.17 7.09
CA GLY A 84 -1.70 -15.28 8.05
C GLY A 84 -3.15 -15.59 8.45
N THR A 85 -4.14 -14.84 7.97
CA THR A 85 -5.56 -15.09 8.32
C THR A 85 -6.37 -15.70 7.16
N LEU A 86 -5.84 -15.64 5.94
CA LEU A 86 -6.45 -16.28 4.77
C LEU A 86 -5.80 -17.66 4.58
N PRO A 87 -6.61 -18.73 4.42
CA PRO A 87 -6.11 -20.08 4.15
C PRO A 87 -5.39 -20.20 2.80
#